data_AF-A0A642C862-F1
#
_entry.id   AF-A0A642C862-F1
#
_cell.length_a   1.000
_cell.length_b   1.000
_cell.length_c   1.000
_cell.angle_alpha   90.00
_cell.angle_beta   90.00
_cell.angle_gamma   90.00
#
_symmetry.space_group_name_H-M   'P 1'
#
loop_
_entity.id
_entity.type
_entity.pdbx_description
1 polymer ?
#
loop_
_entity_poly.entity_id
_entity_poly.type
_entity_poly.pdbx_seq_one_letter_code
_entity_poly.pdbx_strand_id
1 'polypeptide(L)'
;MDAQGLRLITALKLCILATKKDGTPLYSDREQYIFSELYGLEGNEIQNMISLGDKLGLSRERIRQLKVKVFKKFGILRKRNIPAIIDIDNLLTNNHQINLDEVHNFACYLKKFQESHLSEYPIETLFDLAQLYFKQDYSIIKTWKREIKETSTIFPKKQNSQLTDITNKIIWFDHVKSWTLEEIHQITPHRNYDPNKKYLESEAGEFYSNKLQRNVFYESMLEKKFYKRLEKSHEVIYYVEQGITITYDRGKYTPDAIVFLDDGKGFVVEIKPLTEMANQSVQKKFKALLDFCEETGLGATLTDGRTD
;
A
#
# COMPACT_ATOMS: atom_id res chain seq x y z
N MET A 1 -8.46 -10.35 -1.63
CA MET A 1 -8.51 -11.29 -0.47
C MET A 1 -7.63 -12.49 -0.73
N ASP A 2 -6.85 -12.91 0.25
CA ASP A 2 -6.12 -14.19 0.21
C ASP A 2 -6.81 -15.27 1.07
N ALA A 3 -6.15 -16.41 1.27
CA ALA A 3 -6.68 -17.52 2.04
C ALA A 3 -6.97 -17.16 3.52
N GLN A 4 -6.15 -16.30 4.16
CA GLN A 4 -6.39 -15.92 5.56
C GLN A 4 -7.57 -14.96 5.69
N GLY A 5 -7.70 -14.01 4.77
CA GLY A 5 -8.85 -13.12 4.71
C GLY A 5 -10.15 -13.91 4.51
N LEU A 6 -10.15 -14.86 3.57
CA LEU A 6 -11.30 -15.73 3.30
C LEU A 6 -11.65 -16.60 4.52
N ARG A 7 -10.65 -17.09 5.26
CA ARG A 7 -10.88 -17.84 6.51
C ARG A 7 -11.58 -16.98 7.57
N LEU A 8 -11.18 -15.72 7.75
CA LEU A 8 -11.83 -14.82 8.70
C LEU A 8 -13.31 -14.60 8.32
N ILE A 9 -13.57 -14.29 7.06
CA ILE A 9 -14.92 -14.07 6.54
C ILE A 9 -15.79 -15.33 6.70
N THR A 10 -15.24 -16.49 6.35
CA THR A 10 -15.93 -17.78 6.49
C THR A 10 -16.26 -18.08 7.95
N ALA A 11 -15.32 -17.85 8.87
CA ALA A 11 -15.53 -18.07 10.29
C ALA A 11 -16.62 -17.14 10.86
N LEU A 12 -16.64 -15.87 10.45
CA LEU A 12 -17.71 -14.92 10.80
C LEU A 12 -19.08 -15.39 10.29
N LYS A 13 -19.15 -15.86 9.04
CA LYS A 13 -20.37 -16.41 8.43
C LYS A 13 -20.87 -17.64 9.19
N LEU A 14 -19.99 -18.58 9.52
CA LEU A 14 -20.33 -19.76 10.32
C LEU A 14 -20.85 -19.39 11.72
N CYS A 15 -20.33 -18.33 12.33
CA CYS A 15 -20.82 -17.85 13.62
C CYS A 15 -22.28 -17.38 13.54
N ILE A 16 -22.65 -16.59 12.53
CA ILE A 16 -24.03 -16.08 12.40
C ILE A 16 -25.03 -17.14 11.93
N LEU A 17 -24.55 -18.25 11.37
CA LEU A 17 -25.37 -19.42 11.01
C LEU A 17 -25.52 -20.44 12.16
N ALA A 18 -24.90 -20.18 13.31
CA ALA A 18 -24.93 -21.11 14.44
C ALA A 18 -26.35 -21.34 15.00
N THR A 19 -26.57 -22.55 15.51
CA THR A 19 -27.84 -22.97 16.11
C THR A 19 -27.79 -23.05 17.64
N LYS A 20 -28.96 -23.04 18.26
CA LYS A 20 -29.15 -23.37 19.67
C LYS A 20 -29.12 -24.90 19.86
N LYS A 21 -29.15 -25.34 21.11
CA LYS A 21 -29.15 -26.77 21.45
C LYS A 21 -30.35 -27.53 20.88
N ASP A 22 -31.47 -26.84 20.69
CA ASP A 22 -32.71 -27.38 20.12
C ASP A 22 -32.72 -27.37 18.57
N GLY A 23 -31.60 -27.01 17.93
CA GLY A 23 -31.48 -26.95 16.48
C GLY A 23 -32.02 -25.66 15.85
N THR A 24 -32.69 -24.78 16.62
CA THR A 24 -33.21 -23.52 16.07
C THR A 24 -32.09 -22.50 15.83
N PRO A 25 -32.21 -21.59 14.84
CA PRO A 25 -31.21 -20.55 14.61
C PRO A 25 -30.94 -19.69 15.85
N LEU A 26 -29.67 -19.42 16.14
CA LEU A 26 -29.29 -18.51 17.22
C LEU A 26 -29.55 -17.04 16.84
N TYR A 27 -29.44 -16.73 15.55
CA TYR A 27 -29.61 -15.40 14.97
C TYR A 27 -30.84 -15.39 14.06
N SER A 28 -31.60 -14.29 14.08
CA SER A 28 -32.69 -14.13 13.11
C SER A 28 -32.15 -13.79 11.73
N ASP A 29 -32.92 -14.06 10.68
CA ASP A 29 -32.53 -13.75 9.29
C ASP A 29 -32.14 -12.28 9.12
N ARG A 30 -32.87 -11.37 9.79
CA ARG A 30 -32.54 -9.94 9.78
C ARG A 30 -31.19 -9.64 10.45
N GLU A 31 -30.85 -10.32 11.55
CA GLU A 31 -29.54 -10.15 12.20
C GLU A 31 -28.42 -10.68 11.30
N GLN A 32 -28.62 -11.84 10.67
CA GLN A 32 -27.66 -12.45 9.74
C GLN A 32 -27.42 -11.55 8.51
N TYR A 33 -28.50 -11.09 7.88
CA TYR A 33 -28.43 -10.21 6.71
C TYR A 33 -27.73 -8.90 7.02
N ILE A 34 -28.13 -8.20 8.10
CA ILE A 34 -27.50 -6.92 8.47
C ILE A 34 -26.01 -7.11 8.74
N PHE A 35 -25.63 -8.16 9.47
CA PHE A 35 -24.22 -8.41 9.76
C PHE A 35 -23.43 -8.72 8.48
N SER A 36 -24.02 -9.50 7.56
CA SER A 36 -23.38 -9.86 6.29
C SER A 36 -23.11 -8.63 5.41
N GLU A 37 -24.07 -7.70 5.32
CA GLU A 37 -23.92 -6.48 4.52
C GLU A 37 -22.93 -5.49 5.15
N LEU A 38 -22.89 -5.38 6.48
CA LEU A 38 -21.98 -4.47 7.18
C LEU A 38 -20.52 -4.94 7.21
N TYR A 39 -20.28 -6.24 7.03
CA TYR A 39 -18.94 -6.85 7.07
C TYR A 39 -18.59 -7.63 5.80
N GLY A 40 -19.33 -7.44 4.69
CA GLY A 40 -18.99 -7.99 3.37
C GLY A 40 -18.98 -9.52 3.25
N LEU A 41 -19.75 -10.25 4.07
CA LEU A 41 -19.60 -11.71 4.21
C LEU A 41 -19.98 -12.53 2.97
N GLU A 42 -20.74 -11.94 2.05
CA GLU A 42 -21.17 -12.59 0.80
C GLU A 42 -20.38 -12.09 -0.43
N GLY A 43 -19.27 -11.37 -0.23
CA GLY A 43 -18.48 -10.78 -1.33
C GLY A 43 -19.14 -9.54 -1.96
N ASN A 44 -20.26 -9.07 -1.40
CA ASN A 44 -20.89 -7.82 -1.80
C ASN A 44 -20.11 -6.60 -1.28
N GLU A 45 -20.35 -5.44 -1.90
CA GLU A 45 -19.84 -4.17 -1.41
C GLU A 45 -20.34 -3.87 0.02
N ILE A 46 -19.41 -3.51 0.91
CA ILE A 46 -19.71 -3.25 2.32
C ILE A 46 -20.62 -2.03 2.44
N GLN A 47 -21.79 -2.24 3.03
CA GLN A 47 -22.77 -1.18 3.26
C GLN A 47 -22.50 -0.44 4.56
N ASN A 48 -22.81 0.86 4.59
CA ASN A 48 -22.79 1.63 5.84
C ASN A 48 -24.17 1.56 6.53
N MET A 49 -24.21 1.91 7.83
CA MET A 49 -25.44 1.81 8.62
C MET A 49 -26.56 2.75 8.16
N ILE A 50 -26.23 3.83 7.44
CA ILE A 50 -27.23 4.78 6.91
C ILE A 50 -27.88 4.16 5.68
N SER A 51 -27.08 3.79 4.68
CA SER A 51 -27.59 3.18 3.43
C SER A 51 -28.39 1.90 3.70
N LEU A 52 -27.89 1.06 4.61
CA LEU A 52 -28.58 -0.16 4.99
C LEU A 52 -29.87 0.12 5.80
N GLY A 53 -29.87 1.18 6.60
CA GLY A 53 -31.05 1.66 7.31
C GLY A 53 -32.14 2.09 6.33
N ASP A 54 -31.79 2.93 5.36
CA ASP A 54 -32.71 3.41 4.32
C ASP A 54 -33.28 2.24 3.50
N LYS A 55 -32.43 1.29 3.09
CA LYS A 55 -32.83 0.07 2.35
C LYS A 55 -33.84 -0.78 3.12
N LEU A 56 -33.75 -0.81 4.44
CA LEU A 56 -34.58 -1.66 5.31
C LEU A 56 -35.72 -0.91 6.01
N GLY A 57 -35.86 0.40 5.78
CA GLY A 57 -36.81 1.26 6.51
C GLY A 57 -36.54 1.33 8.02
N LEU A 58 -35.26 1.31 8.41
CA LEU A 58 -34.81 1.33 9.81
C LEU A 58 -33.92 2.54 10.07
N SER A 59 -33.98 3.09 11.29
CA SER A 59 -33.04 4.13 11.68
C SER A 59 -31.61 3.58 11.79
N ARG A 60 -30.61 4.43 11.54
CA ARG A 60 -29.18 4.12 11.75
C ARG A 60 -28.92 3.56 13.16
N GLU A 61 -29.57 4.12 14.18
CA GLU A 61 -29.43 3.65 15.57
C GLU A 61 -29.99 2.23 15.74
N ARG A 62 -31.09 1.89 15.04
CA ARG A 62 -31.64 0.54 15.07
C ARG A 62 -30.68 -0.47 14.43
N ILE A 63 -30.05 -0.11 13.31
CA ILE A 63 -29.01 -0.93 12.67
C ILE A 63 -27.84 -1.16 13.66
N ARG A 64 -27.35 -0.09 14.31
CA ARG A 64 -26.28 -0.17 15.32
C ARG A 64 -26.63 -1.11 16.47
N GLN A 65 -27.86 -1.03 17.01
CA GLN A 65 -28.32 -1.91 18.08
C GLN A 65 -28.34 -3.38 17.67
N LEU A 66 -28.80 -3.69 16.45
CA LEU A 66 -28.81 -5.04 15.92
C LEU A 66 -27.38 -5.57 15.71
N LYS A 67 -26.48 -4.75 15.17
CA LYS A 67 -25.05 -5.05 15.05
C LYS A 67 -24.44 -5.43 16.40
N VAL A 68 -24.61 -4.61 17.42
CA VAL A 68 -24.12 -4.87 18.79
C VAL A 68 -24.74 -6.15 19.38
N LYS A 69 -26.03 -6.39 19.12
CA LYS A 69 -26.73 -7.60 19.58
C LYS A 69 -26.13 -8.88 18.99
N VAL A 70 -25.68 -8.85 17.73
CA VAL A 70 -24.98 -9.99 17.11
C VAL A 70 -23.71 -10.34 17.89
N PHE A 71 -22.82 -9.36 18.16
CA PHE A 71 -21.60 -9.60 18.93
C PHE A 71 -21.84 -10.04 20.37
N LYS A 72 -22.93 -9.57 21.02
CA LYS A 72 -23.30 -10.11 22.35
C LYS A 72 -23.53 -11.62 22.32
N LYS A 73 -24.14 -12.14 21.25
CA LYS A 73 -24.37 -13.58 21.07
C LYS A 73 -23.09 -14.37 20.75
N PHE A 74 -22.05 -13.73 20.20
CA PHE A 74 -20.74 -14.38 20.02
C PHE A 74 -20.16 -14.87 21.34
N GLY A 75 -20.46 -14.20 22.46
CA GLY A 75 -20.08 -14.67 23.80
C GLY A 75 -20.69 -16.04 24.17
N ILE A 76 -21.84 -16.40 23.61
CA ILE A 76 -22.44 -17.73 23.77
C ILE A 76 -21.63 -18.76 22.98
N LEU A 77 -21.27 -18.43 21.74
CA LEU A 77 -20.47 -19.29 20.86
C LEU A 77 -19.08 -19.56 21.44
N ARG A 78 -18.45 -18.51 22.02
CA ARG A 78 -17.17 -18.61 22.72
C ARG A 78 -17.24 -19.57 23.91
N LYS A 79 -18.28 -19.47 24.76
CA LYS A 79 -18.48 -20.41 25.89
C LYS A 79 -18.70 -21.85 25.45
N ARG A 80 -19.15 -22.06 24.21
CA ARG A 80 -19.36 -23.38 23.61
C ARG A 80 -18.14 -23.90 22.85
N ASN A 81 -17.04 -23.14 22.80
CA ASN A 81 -15.82 -23.49 22.05
C ASN A 81 -16.12 -23.87 20.58
N ILE A 82 -17.00 -23.11 19.93
CA ILE A 82 -17.31 -23.34 18.52
C ILE A 82 -16.02 -23.10 17.69
N PRO A 83 -15.62 -24.01 16.78
CA PRO A 83 -14.38 -23.89 16.02
C PRO A 83 -14.23 -22.55 15.29
N ALA A 84 -15.31 -22.03 14.71
CA ALA A 84 -15.30 -20.74 14.03
C ALA A 84 -14.93 -19.56 14.96
N ILE A 85 -15.29 -19.59 16.25
CA ILE A 85 -14.84 -18.56 17.19
C ILE A 85 -13.34 -18.68 17.45
N ILE A 86 -12.84 -19.90 17.62
CA ILE A 86 -11.41 -20.18 17.84
C ILE A 86 -10.59 -19.71 16.62
N ASP A 87 -11.08 -19.94 15.40
CA ASP A 87 -10.46 -19.44 14.18
C ASP A 87 -10.40 -17.90 14.16
N ILE A 88 -11.48 -17.21 14.54
CA ILE A 88 -11.47 -15.75 14.62
C ILE A 88 -10.48 -15.27 15.69
N ASP A 89 -10.43 -15.92 16.86
CA ASP A 89 -9.46 -15.57 17.91
C ASP A 89 -8.03 -15.69 17.40
N ASN A 90 -7.69 -16.83 16.78
CA ASN A 90 -6.37 -17.07 16.21
C ASN A 90 -6.01 -16.06 15.13
N LEU A 91 -6.96 -15.72 14.24
CA LEU A 91 -6.70 -14.77 13.16
C LEU A 91 -6.57 -13.34 13.67
N LEU A 92 -7.39 -12.91 14.64
CA LEU A 92 -7.34 -11.53 15.14
C LEU A 92 -6.24 -11.28 16.19
N THR A 93 -5.62 -12.34 16.72
CA THR A 93 -4.54 -12.23 17.72
C THR A 93 -3.22 -12.86 17.27
N ASN A 94 -3.10 -13.26 16.01
CA ASN A 94 -1.97 -14.02 15.46
C ASN A 94 -1.62 -15.25 16.30
N ASN A 95 -2.56 -16.19 16.44
CA ASN A 95 -2.44 -17.35 17.32
C ASN A 95 -2.05 -16.95 18.75
N HIS A 96 -2.71 -15.93 19.30
CA HIS A 96 -2.50 -15.40 20.65
C HIS A 96 -1.11 -14.78 20.90
N GLN A 97 -0.32 -14.52 19.86
CA GLN A 97 0.97 -13.82 20.01
C GLN A 97 0.81 -12.32 20.26
N ILE A 98 -0.33 -11.75 19.88
CA ILE A 98 -0.61 -10.32 20.08
C ILE A 98 -1.48 -10.13 21.33
N ASN A 99 -0.97 -9.36 22.28
CA ASN A 99 -1.71 -8.96 23.47
C ASN A 99 -2.64 -7.76 23.16
N LEU A 100 -3.91 -7.88 23.54
CA LEU A 100 -4.93 -6.84 23.38
C LEU A 100 -4.65 -5.59 24.22
N ASP A 101 -3.99 -5.75 25.37
CA ASP A 101 -3.64 -4.65 26.27
C ASP A 101 -2.46 -3.83 25.74
N GLU A 102 -1.65 -4.41 24.84
CA GLU A 102 -0.61 -3.70 24.09
C GLU A 102 -1.24 -2.97 22.90
N VAL A 103 -1.98 -1.91 23.21
CA VAL A 103 -2.83 -1.15 22.28
C VAL A 103 -2.12 -0.81 20.96
N HIS A 104 -0.85 -0.42 21.03
CA HIS A 104 -0.03 -0.11 19.86
C HIS A 104 0.24 -1.32 18.97
N ASN A 105 0.74 -2.42 19.56
CA ASN A 105 1.08 -3.64 18.83
C ASN A 105 -0.17 -4.26 18.21
N PHE A 106 -1.28 -4.26 18.94
CA PHE A 106 -2.56 -4.75 18.44
C PHE A 106 -3.09 -3.91 17.27
N ALA A 107 -3.05 -2.57 17.37
CA ALA A 107 -3.45 -1.69 16.28
C ALA A 107 -2.60 -1.89 15.01
N CYS A 108 -1.27 -2.01 15.19
CA CYS A 108 -0.33 -2.28 14.11
C CYS A 108 -0.58 -3.65 13.46
N TYR A 109 -0.86 -4.66 14.27
CA TYR A 109 -1.21 -5.99 13.80
C TYR A 109 -2.47 -5.97 12.93
N LEU A 110 -3.56 -5.40 13.43
CA LEU A 110 -4.82 -5.31 12.68
C LEU A 110 -4.63 -4.58 11.35
N LYS A 111 -3.85 -3.50 11.32
CA LYS A 111 -3.51 -2.80 10.09
C LYS A 111 -2.76 -3.70 9.10
N LYS A 112 -1.69 -4.36 9.55
CA LYS A 112 -0.92 -5.30 8.70
C LYS A 112 -1.78 -6.45 8.19
N PHE A 113 -2.63 -7.00 9.06
CA PHE A 113 -3.56 -8.07 8.70
C PHE A 113 -4.54 -7.61 7.62
N GLN A 114 -5.12 -6.41 7.76
CA GLN A 114 -5.99 -5.83 6.74
C GLN A 114 -5.26 -5.63 5.42
N GLU A 115 -4.09 -4.98 5.43
CA GLU A 115 -3.31 -4.72 4.21
C GLU A 115 -2.90 -6.01 3.48
N SER A 116 -2.60 -7.07 4.23
CA SER A 116 -2.10 -8.34 3.66
C SER A 116 -3.22 -9.27 3.20
N HIS A 117 -4.35 -9.31 3.93
CA HIS A 117 -5.35 -10.37 3.77
C HIS A 117 -6.73 -9.85 3.34
N LEU A 118 -7.02 -8.58 3.61
CA LEU A 118 -8.30 -7.90 3.36
C LEU A 118 -8.09 -6.53 2.71
N SER A 119 -7.21 -6.46 1.69
CA SER A 119 -6.80 -5.20 1.04
C SER A 119 -7.98 -4.36 0.53
N GLU A 120 -9.05 -5.01 0.07
CA GLU A 120 -10.27 -4.36 -0.40
C GLU A 120 -11.25 -3.93 0.71
N TYR A 121 -10.96 -4.25 1.98
CA TYR A 121 -11.79 -3.85 3.12
C TYR A 121 -11.26 -2.57 3.76
N PRO A 122 -12.12 -1.57 4.05
CA PRO A 122 -11.70 -0.42 4.83
C PRO A 122 -11.20 -0.85 6.22
N ILE A 123 -10.10 -0.25 6.68
CA ILE A 123 -9.55 -0.52 8.02
C ILE A 123 -10.56 -0.20 9.13
N GLU A 124 -11.45 0.77 8.89
CA GLU A 124 -12.59 1.10 9.75
C GLU A 124 -13.46 -0.13 10.05
N THR A 125 -13.71 -0.97 9.04
CA THR A 125 -14.55 -2.15 9.16
C THR A 125 -13.88 -3.18 10.08
N LEU A 126 -12.57 -3.39 9.92
CA LEU A 126 -11.83 -4.31 10.79
C LEU A 126 -11.70 -3.77 12.22
N PHE A 127 -11.50 -2.47 12.40
CA PHE A 127 -11.45 -1.84 13.73
C PHE A 127 -12.79 -1.92 14.45
N ASP A 128 -13.89 -1.63 13.76
CA ASP A 128 -15.23 -1.76 14.33
C ASP A 128 -15.54 -3.22 14.69
N LEU A 129 -15.16 -4.17 13.83
CA LEU A 129 -15.28 -5.60 14.11
C LEU A 129 -14.49 -6.00 15.36
N ALA A 130 -13.19 -5.68 15.41
CA ALA A 130 -12.32 -6.04 16.53
C ALA A 130 -12.78 -5.39 17.84
N GLN A 131 -13.18 -4.11 17.81
CA GLN A 131 -13.70 -3.40 18.97
C GLN A 131 -14.92 -4.11 19.56
N LEU A 132 -15.89 -4.47 18.73
CA LEU A 132 -17.10 -5.14 19.20
C LEU A 132 -16.87 -6.60 19.59
N TYR A 133 -16.01 -7.31 18.85
CA TYR A 133 -15.68 -8.71 19.09
C TYR A 133 -14.97 -8.89 20.44
N PHE A 134 -13.98 -8.05 20.74
CA PHE A 134 -13.24 -8.05 22.00
C PHE A 134 -13.91 -7.21 23.11
N LYS A 135 -15.06 -6.60 22.83
CA LYS A 135 -15.84 -5.77 23.78
C LYS A 135 -15.04 -4.61 24.37
N GLN A 136 -14.17 -4.01 23.57
CA GLN A 136 -13.41 -2.83 23.94
C GLN A 136 -14.31 -1.59 23.94
N ASP A 137 -13.92 -0.53 24.66
CA ASP A 137 -14.64 0.74 24.62
C ASP A 137 -14.57 1.38 23.24
N TYR A 138 -15.63 2.08 22.82
CA TYR A 138 -15.68 2.72 21.49
C TYR A 138 -14.55 3.74 21.27
N SER A 139 -14.06 4.37 22.34
CA SER A 139 -12.91 5.29 22.29
C SER A 139 -11.63 4.61 21.81
N ILE A 140 -11.50 3.28 21.96
CA ILE A 140 -10.32 2.52 21.55
C ILE A 140 -10.05 2.67 20.05
N ILE A 141 -11.09 2.80 19.22
CA ILE A 141 -10.93 2.94 17.77
C ILE A 141 -10.16 4.23 17.47
N LYS A 142 -10.46 5.32 18.19
CA LYS A 142 -9.73 6.58 18.05
C LYS A 142 -8.27 6.40 18.48
N THR A 143 -8.04 5.65 19.55
CA THR A 143 -6.69 5.30 20.03
C THR A 143 -5.95 4.47 18.99
N TRP A 144 -6.50 3.36 18.48
CA TRP A 144 -5.87 2.54 17.43
C TRP A 144 -5.59 3.35 16.17
N LYS A 145 -6.52 4.21 15.72
CA LYS A 145 -6.27 5.13 14.60
C LYS A 145 -5.12 6.10 14.88
N ARG A 146 -5.00 6.58 16.12
CA ARG A 146 -3.89 7.43 16.54
C ARG A 146 -2.60 6.62 16.60
N GLU A 147 -2.58 5.43 17.18
CA GLU A 147 -1.40 4.56 17.26
C GLU A 147 -0.88 4.21 15.87
N ILE A 148 -1.73 3.82 14.91
CA ILE A 148 -1.25 3.55 13.54
C ILE A 148 -0.75 4.83 12.84
N LYS A 149 -1.30 6.00 13.20
CA LYS A 149 -0.85 7.31 12.71
C LYS A 149 0.46 7.73 13.36
N GLU A 150 0.65 7.41 14.64
CA GLU A 150 1.83 7.72 15.45
C GLU A 150 2.98 6.76 15.16
N THR A 151 2.69 5.49 14.89
CA THR A 151 3.61 4.52 14.30
C THR A 151 4.09 4.99 12.94
N SER A 152 3.22 5.67 12.17
CA SER A 152 3.62 6.35 10.93
C SER A 152 4.29 7.72 11.15
N THR A 153 4.54 8.13 12.40
CA THR A 153 5.39 9.29 12.76
C THR A 153 6.63 8.95 13.59
N ILE A 154 6.66 7.84 14.34
CA ILE A 154 7.71 7.47 15.31
C ILE A 154 8.58 6.32 14.77
N PHE A 155 8.01 5.42 13.98
CA PHE A 155 8.77 4.61 13.02
C PHE A 155 8.74 5.37 11.69
N PRO A 156 9.82 5.37 10.88
CA PRO A 156 9.72 5.92 9.54
C PRO A 156 8.58 5.15 8.87
N LYS A 157 7.53 5.91 8.51
CA LYS A 157 6.50 5.49 7.57
C LYS A 157 7.07 4.42 6.64
N LYS A 158 6.48 3.22 6.63
CA LYS A 158 6.18 2.62 5.33
C LYS A 158 5.32 3.67 4.66
N GLN A 159 5.99 4.52 3.88
CA GLN A 159 5.39 5.64 3.18
C GLN A 159 4.19 5.00 2.45
N ASN A 160 3.00 5.62 2.44
CA ASN A 160 2.47 5.90 1.11
C ASN A 160 3.65 6.34 0.28
N SER A 161 4.27 5.38 -0.41
CA SER A 161 5.51 5.56 -1.14
C SER A 161 5.47 6.97 -1.70
N GLN A 162 6.45 7.81 -1.40
CA GLN A 162 6.54 9.09 -2.11
C GLN A 162 6.68 8.88 -3.63
N LEU A 163 6.75 7.60 -4.04
CA LEU A 163 6.71 7.09 -5.38
C LEU A 163 5.49 6.18 -5.63
N THR A 164 4.41 6.05 -4.83
CA THR A 164 3.33 5.07 -5.13
C THR A 164 2.73 5.28 -6.51
N ASP A 165 2.58 6.55 -6.87
CA ASP A 165 2.16 7.03 -8.19
C ASP A 165 3.19 6.70 -9.29
N ILE A 166 4.48 6.61 -8.96
CA ILE A 166 5.56 6.23 -9.87
C ILE A 166 5.72 4.70 -9.94
N THR A 167 5.76 3.99 -8.81
CA THR A 167 5.94 2.54 -8.71
C THR A 167 4.80 1.79 -9.38
N ASN A 168 3.57 2.30 -9.31
CA ASN A 168 2.43 1.75 -10.06
C ASN A 168 2.52 2.00 -11.56
N LYS A 169 3.33 2.98 -11.99
CA LYS A 169 3.61 3.31 -13.40
C LYS A 169 4.93 2.67 -13.88
N ILE A 170 5.59 1.85 -13.07
CA ILE A 170 6.76 1.09 -13.51
C ILE A 170 6.28 -0.14 -14.28
N ILE A 171 6.77 -0.27 -15.51
CA ILE A 171 6.64 -1.48 -16.30
C ILE A 171 7.74 -2.44 -15.84
N TRP A 172 7.33 -3.54 -15.22
CA TRP A 172 8.19 -4.68 -14.90
C TRP A 172 8.02 -5.76 -15.96
N PHE A 173 9.14 -6.36 -16.38
CA PHE A 173 9.17 -7.44 -17.36
C PHE A 173 9.24 -8.81 -16.68
N ASP A 174 9.07 -9.88 -17.45
CA ASP A 174 9.01 -11.26 -16.92
C ASP A 174 10.28 -11.64 -16.13
N HIS A 175 11.44 -11.18 -16.61
CA HIS A 175 12.70 -11.30 -15.91
C HIS A 175 13.04 -9.99 -15.18
N VAL A 176 13.03 -10.03 -13.85
CA VAL A 176 13.47 -8.91 -13.00
C VAL A 176 14.74 -9.31 -12.28
N LYS A 177 15.83 -8.56 -12.51
CA LYS A 177 17.10 -8.78 -11.83
C LYS A 177 17.04 -8.23 -10.40
N SER A 178 17.53 -9.00 -9.44
CA SER A 178 17.87 -8.52 -8.10
C SER A 178 19.32 -8.08 -8.08
N TRP A 179 19.57 -6.80 -7.78
CA TRP A 179 20.87 -6.15 -7.82
C TRP A 179 21.55 -6.15 -6.46
N THR A 180 22.85 -6.44 -6.41
CA THR A 180 23.63 -6.29 -5.17
C THR A 180 24.10 -4.85 -4.97
N LEU A 181 24.40 -4.48 -3.72
CA LEU A 181 24.98 -3.16 -3.42
C LEU A 181 26.32 -2.93 -4.14
N GLU A 182 27.13 -3.98 -4.36
CA GLU A 182 28.37 -3.83 -5.11
C GLU A 182 28.10 -3.47 -6.58
N GLU A 183 27.13 -4.12 -7.23
CA GLU A 183 26.76 -3.81 -8.61
C GLU A 183 26.19 -2.39 -8.73
N ILE A 184 25.35 -2.00 -7.78
CA ILE A 184 24.70 -0.68 -7.75
C ILE A 184 25.74 0.44 -7.64
N HIS A 185 26.73 0.29 -6.75
CA HIS A 185 27.75 1.33 -6.52
C HIS A 185 28.77 1.46 -7.67
N GLN A 186 28.82 0.51 -8.60
CA GLN A 186 29.63 0.63 -9.82
C GLN A 186 29.03 1.59 -10.85
N ILE A 187 27.75 1.93 -10.70
CA ILE A 187 27.05 2.82 -11.64
C ILE A 187 27.28 4.27 -11.21
N THR A 188 27.98 5.02 -12.06
CA THR A 188 28.30 6.43 -11.84
C THR A 188 27.71 7.30 -12.95
N PRO A 189 27.42 8.60 -12.69
CA PRO A 189 26.96 9.50 -13.74
C PRO A 189 27.95 9.54 -14.90
N HIS A 190 27.48 9.42 -16.14
CA HIS A 190 28.35 9.51 -17.32
C HIS A 190 28.83 10.95 -17.64
N ARG A 191 28.38 11.95 -16.88
CA ARG A 191 28.58 13.35 -17.21
C ARG A 191 29.87 13.90 -16.63
N ASN A 192 30.63 14.62 -17.46
CA ASN A 192 31.68 15.54 -17.01
C ASN A 192 31.06 16.92 -16.75
N TYR A 193 31.16 17.40 -15.52
CA TYR A 193 30.70 18.73 -15.11
C TYR A 193 31.58 19.82 -15.73
N ASP A 194 30.95 20.85 -16.31
CA ASP A 194 31.64 22.08 -16.73
C ASP A 194 31.30 23.22 -15.77
N PRO A 195 32.20 23.56 -14.83
CA PRO A 195 31.98 24.65 -13.86
C PRO A 195 31.78 26.03 -14.51
N ASN A 196 32.14 26.20 -15.79
CA ASN A 196 32.03 27.48 -16.48
C ASN A 196 30.70 27.67 -17.19
N LYS A 197 29.86 26.63 -17.24
CA LYS A 197 28.53 26.73 -17.84
C LYS A 197 27.63 27.48 -16.86
N LYS A 198 27.40 28.78 -17.13
CA LYS A 198 26.38 29.56 -16.41
C LYS A 198 25.01 28.94 -16.67
N TYR A 199 24.54 28.11 -15.75
CA TYR A 199 23.15 27.74 -15.69
C TYR A 199 22.37 29.01 -15.37
N LEU A 200 21.44 29.40 -16.24
CA LEU A 200 20.43 30.39 -15.86
C LEU A 200 19.75 29.82 -14.62
N GLU A 201 19.89 30.50 -13.47
CA GLU A 201 19.47 30.03 -12.14
C GLU A 201 18.00 29.58 -12.07
N SER A 202 17.20 29.88 -13.11
CA SER A 202 15.78 29.57 -13.16
C SER A 202 15.42 28.11 -13.47
N GLU A 203 16.29 27.28 -14.06
CA GLU A 203 15.85 25.93 -14.54
C GLU A 203 16.78 24.73 -14.25
N ALA A 204 18.10 24.92 -14.24
CA ALA A 204 19.08 23.84 -14.01
C ALA A 204 19.96 24.13 -12.79
N GLY A 205 20.55 23.10 -12.18
CA GLY A 205 21.43 23.25 -11.02
C GLY A 205 21.78 21.94 -10.34
N GLU A 206 22.19 22.02 -9.08
CA GLU A 206 22.56 20.86 -8.27
C GLU A 206 21.99 20.93 -6.84
N PHE A 207 21.93 19.79 -6.17
CA PHE A 207 21.70 19.73 -4.74
C PHE A 207 22.52 18.60 -4.09
N TYR A 208 22.95 18.80 -2.85
CA TYR A 208 23.61 17.74 -2.09
C TYR A 208 22.62 16.64 -1.69
N SER A 209 22.93 15.40 -2.09
CA SER A 209 22.19 14.19 -1.69
C SER A 209 22.87 13.53 -0.49
N ASN A 210 22.11 13.30 0.57
CA ASN A 210 22.57 12.53 1.72
C ASN A 210 22.58 11.03 1.42
N LYS A 211 21.71 10.55 0.52
CA LYS A 211 21.75 9.14 0.10
C LYS A 211 23.02 8.80 -0.67
N LEU A 212 23.47 9.70 -1.53
CA LEU A 212 24.60 9.45 -2.43
C LEU A 212 25.92 10.05 -1.94
N GLN A 213 25.87 10.90 -0.91
CA GLN A 213 27.03 11.65 -0.38
C GLN A 213 27.76 12.45 -1.46
N ARG A 214 27.01 13.04 -2.39
CA ARG A 214 27.50 13.88 -3.49
C ARG A 214 26.43 14.86 -3.96
N ASN A 215 26.84 15.83 -4.77
CA ASN A 215 25.88 16.65 -5.50
C ASN A 215 25.22 15.85 -6.64
N VAL A 216 23.90 16.05 -6.77
CA VAL A 216 23.06 15.53 -7.84
C VAL A 216 22.67 16.68 -8.74
N PHE A 217 22.95 16.54 -10.03
CA PHE A 217 22.62 17.53 -11.03
C PHE A 217 21.21 17.34 -11.60
N TYR A 218 20.56 18.44 -11.95
CA TYR A 218 19.30 18.45 -12.68
C TYR A 218 19.32 19.52 -13.77
N GLU A 219 18.74 19.23 -14.92
CA GLU A 219 18.63 20.15 -16.07
C GLU A 219 17.29 20.87 -16.11
N SER A 220 16.31 20.37 -15.37
CA SER A 220 14.98 20.94 -15.29
C SER A 220 14.44 20.95 -13.86
N MET A 221 13.49 21.85 -13.59
CA MET A 221 12.74 21.84 -12.33
C MET A 221 11.90 20.57 -12.16
N LEU A 222 11.60 19.85 -13.26
CA LEU A 222 10.89 18.58 -13.23
C LEU A 222 11.79 17.47 -12.66
N GLU A 223 13.01 17.37 -13.18
CA GLU A 223 14.07 16.52 -12.64
C GLU A 223 14.38 16.86 -11.18
N LYS A 224 14.54 18.15 -10.85
CA LYS A 224 14.79 18.58 -9.47
C LYS A 224 13.72 18.05 -8.52
N LYS A 225 12.45 18.20 -8.89
CA LYS A 225 11.33 17.70 -8.08
C LYS A 225 11.37 16.18 -7.96
N PHE A 226 11.63 15.47 -9.07
CA PHE A 226 11.73 14.03 -9.09
C PHE A 226 12.87 13.51 -8.20
N TYR A 227 14.09 14.01 -8.38
CA TYR A 227 15.25 13.61 -7.57
C TYR A 227 15.06 13.95 -6.08
N LYS A 228 14.42 15.07 -5.76
CA LYS A 228 14.05 15.39 -4.37
C LYS A 228 13.02 14.44 -3.77
N ARG A 229 12.19 13.76 -4.59
CA ARG A 229 11.30 12.68 -4.14
C ARG A 229 12.09 11.40 -3.89
N LEU A 230 13.00 11.04 -4.81
CA LEU A 230 13.91 9.89 -4.61
C LEU A 230 14.73 10.05 -3.32
N GLU A 231 15.32 11.23 -3.11
CA GLU A 231 16.11 11.57 -1.92
C GLU A 231 15.31 11.42 -0.61
N LYS A 232 14.00 11.64 -0.64
CA LYS A 232 13.12 11.53 0.54
C LYS A 232 12.50 10.15 0.72
N SER A 233 12.56 9.29 -0.30
CA SER A 233 11.96 7.96 -0.26
C SER A 233 12.85 7.00 0.52
N HIS A 234 12.26 6.19 1.41
CA HIS A 234 13.02 5.15 2.12
C HIS A 234 13.18 3.89 1.27
N GLU A 235 12.25 3.65 0.34
CA GLU A 235 12.31 2.54 -0.62
C GLU A 235 13.49 2.71 -1.57
N VAL A 236 13.94 3.94 -1.85
CA VAL A 236 15.10 4.19 -2.72
C VAL A 236 16.38 4.11 -1.90
N ILE A 237 17.23 3.13 -2.22
CA ILE A 237 18.54 2.97 -1.59
C ILE A 237 19.65 3.68 -2.37
N TYR A 238 19.50 3.82 -3.69
CA TYR A 238 20.48 4.46 -4.56
C TYR A 238 19.82 5.00 -5.82
N TYR A 239 20.37 6.06 -6.41
CA TYR A 239 19.94 6.58 -7.71
C TYR A 239 21.08 7.35 -8.37
N VAL A 240 21.06 7.39 -9.70
CA VAL A 240 22.12 8.02 -10.50
C VAL A 240 21.47 8.75 -11.67
N GLU A 241 21.62 10.08 -11.70
CA GLU A 241 21.29 10.87 -12.86
C GLU A 241 22.20 10.48 -14.04
N GLN A 242 21.61 10.27 -15.21
CA GLN A 242 22.34 9.99 -16.45
C GLN A 242 23.35 8.81 -16.34
N GLY A 243 23.03 7.80 -15.52
CA GLY A 243 23.93 6.67 -15.20
C GLY A 243 24.01 5.59 -16.28
N ILE A 244 23.16 5.62 -17.31
CA ILE A 244 23.13 4.62 -18.38
C ILE A 244 23.07 5.32 -19.73
N THR A 245 23.76 4.80 -20.73
CA THR A 245 23.61 5.21 -22.13
C THR A 245 23.13 4.04 -22.96
N ILE A 246 21.98 4.22 -23.60
CA ILE A 246 21.32 3.21 -24.44
C ILE A 246 21.65 3.51 -25.90
N THR A 247 22.14 2.49 -26.59
CA THR A 247 22.39 2.55 -28.03
C THR A 247 21.20 1.93 -28.76
N TYR A 248 20.69 2.62 -29.77
CA TYR A 248 19.56 2.19 -30.59
C TYR A 248 19.79 2.63 -32.04
N ASP A 249 18.97 2.17 -32.98
CA ASP A 249 19.18 2.32 -34.44
C ASP A 249 19.52 3.75 -34.92
N ARG A 250 19.15 4.79 -34.17
CA ARG A 250 19.33 6.20 -34.56
C ARG A 250 20.35 6.95 -33.70
N GLY A 251 21.11 6.26 -32.85
CA GLY A 251 22.20 6.85 -32.09
C GLY A 251 22.25 6.37 -30.65
N LYS A 252 22.74 7.25 -29.78
CA LYS A 252 22.83 7.02 -28.34
C LYS A 252 21.94 8.03 -27.63
N TYR A 253 21.25 7.60 -26.58
CA TYR A 253 20.61 8.51 -25.65
C TYR A 253 20.84 8.04 -24.23
N THR A 254 20.82 9.00 -23.31
CA THR A 254 21.08 8.80 -21.90
C THR A 254 19.80 9.16 -21.16
N PRO A 255 19.08 8.18 -20.58
CA PRO A 255 17.90 8.45 -19.77
C PRO A 255 18.22 9.36 -18.58
N ASP A 256 17.19 10.00 -18.04
CA ASP A 256 17.37 11.01 -16.99
C ASP A 256 17.91 10.38 -15.70
N ALA A 257 17.45 9.19 -15.29
CA ALA A 257 18.00 8.49 -14.13
C ALA A 257 17.83 6.97 -14.14
N ILE A 258 18.67 6.29 -13.36
CA ILE A 258 18.44 4.93 -12.86
C ILE A 258 18.27 4.97 -11.34
N VAL A 259 17.37 4.13 -10.81
CA VAL A 259 16.96 4.10 -9.40
C VAL A 259 16.96 2.65 -8.90
N PHE A 260 17.42 2.44 -7.67
CA PHE A 260 17.47 1.13 -7.00
C PHE A 260 16.69 1.15 -5.70
N LEU A 261 15.94 0.06 -5.48
CA LEU A 261 15.01 -0.11 -4.37
C LEU A 261 15.59 -1.01 -3.27
N ASP A 262 15.04 -0.90 -2.07
CA ASP A 262 15.39 -1.70 -0.89
C ASP A 262 15.03 -3.19 -0.99
N ASP A 263 14.16 -3.55 -1.94
CA ASP A 263 13.87 -4.94 -2.32
C ASP A 263 14.84 -5.52 -3.36
N GLY A 264 15.88 -4.75 -3.74
CA GLY A 264 16.92 -5.15 -4.68
C GLY A 264 16.55 -4.94 -6.15
N LYS A 265 15.35 -4.43 -6.48
CA LYS A 265 15.00 -4.12 -7.87
C LYS A 265 15.60 -2.79 -8.31
N GLY A 266 15.80 -2.64 -9.62
CA GLY A 266 16.20 -1.37 -10.25
C GLY A 266 15.26 -0.98 -11.37
N PHE A 267 15.10 0.32 -11.62
CA PHE A 267 14.33 0.82 -12.75
C PHE A 267 14.95 2.09 -13.35
N VAL A 268 14.71 2.31 -14.64
CA VAL A 268 15.19 3.46 -15.40
C VAL A 268 14.04 4.40 -15.71
N VAL A 269 14.33 5.70 -15.62
CA VAL A 269 13.37 6.79 -15.67
C VAL A 269 13.71 7.73 -16.82
N GLU A 270 12.68 8.07 -17.60
CA GLU A 270 12.64 9.25 -18.45
C GLU A 270 11.63 10.25 -17.87
N ILE A 271 12.03 11.52 -17.73
CA ILE A 271 11.25 12.60 -17.15
C ILE A 271 10.89 13.60 -18.24
N LYS A 272 9.59 13.73 -18.57
CA LYS A 272 9.11 14.67 -19.60
C LYS A 272 7.77 15.28 -19.22
N PRO A 273 7.48 16.54 -19.59
CA PRO A 273 6.14 17.09 -19.43
C PRO A 273 5.09 16.25 -20.17
N LEU A 274 3.88 16.09 -19.61
CA LEU A 274 2.79 15.34 -20.23
C LEU A 274 2.50 15.76 -21.69
N THR A 275 2.60 17.06 -21.97
CA THR A 275 2.39 17.64 -23.31
C THR A 275 3.39 17.15 -24.35
N GLU A 276 4.57 16.67 -23.93
CA GLU A 276 5.64 16.20 -24.81
C GLU A 276 5.70 14.68 -24.90
N MET A 277 5.07 13.94 -23.98
CA MET A 277 5.16 12.48 -23.96
C MET A 277 4.62 11.84 -25.25
N ALA A 278 3.61 12.45 -25.89
CA ALA A 278 3.06 11.96 -27.16
C ALA A 278 3.96 12.22 -28.37
N ASN A 279 5.07 12.96 -28.22
CA ASN A 279 5.96 13.28 -29.33
C ASN A 279 6.65 12.02 -29.86
N GLN A 280 6.67 11.86 -31.20
CA GLN A 280 7.24 10.68 -31.85
C GLN A 280 8.71 10.45 -31.50
N SER A 281 9.49 11.51 -31.28
CA SER A 281 10.89 11.42 -30.86
C SER A 281 11.04 10.85 -29.45
N VAL A 282 10.16 11.25 -28.52
CA VAL A 282 10.10 10.73 -27.14
C VAL A 282 9.67 9.27 -27.15
N GLN A 283 8.61 8.93 -27.87
CA GLN A 283 8.12 7.56 -27.99
C GLN A 283 9.18 6.58 -28.55
N LYS A 284 9.99 7.02 -29.52
CA LYS A 284 11.10 6.20 -30.05
C LYS A 284 12.19 5.92 -29.01
N LYS A 285 12.58 6.94 -28.23
CA LYS A 285 13.55 6.78 -27.14
C LYS A 285 12.97 5.91 -26.03
N PHE A 286 11.69 6.11 -25.69
CA PHE A 286 11.04 5.30 -24.67
C PHE A 286 10.90 3.84 -25.11
N LYS A 287 10.64 3.56 -26.39
CA LYS A 287 10.71 2.18 -26.90
C LYS A 287 12.10 1.55 -26.71
N ALA A 288 13.16 2.26 -27.08
CA ALA A 288 14.52 1.77 -26.86
C ALA A 288 14.82 1.54 -25.36
N LEU A 289 14.17 2.31 -24.47
CA LEU A 289 14.28 2.14 -23.03
C LEU A 289 13.62 0.83 -22.58
N LEU A 290 12.42 0.54 -23.09
CA LEU A 290 11.71 -0.69 -22.79
C LEU A 290 12.52 -1.91 -23.22
N ASP A 291 13.01 -1.91 -24.47
CA ASP A 291 13.81 -3.01 -25.02
C ASP A 291 15.09 -3.23 -24.16
N PHE A 292 15.79 -2.16 -23.78
CA PHE A 292 16.97 -2.25 -22.90
C PHE A 292 16.64 -2.77 -21.50
N CYS A 293 15.54 -2.31 -20.90
CA CYS A 293 15.14 -2.70 -19.55
C CYS A 293 14.70 -4.18 -19.51
N GLU A 294 14.02 -4.67 -20.54
CA GLU A 294 13.66 -6.08 -20.69
C GLU A 294 14.91 -6.98 -20.74
N GLU A 295 15.91 -6.61 -21.56
CA GLU A 295 17.17 -7.37 -21.69
C GLU A 295 18.00 -7.39 -20.40
N THR A 296 17.96 -6.31 -19.62
CA THR A 296 18.80 -6.13 -18.42
C THR A 296 18.10 -6.51 -17.11
N GLY A 297 16.80 -6.79 -17.16
CA GLY A 297 15.97 -7.07 -15.98
C GLY A 297 15.71 -5.86 -15.09
N LEU A 298 15.73 -4.65 -15.67
CA LEU A 298 15.34 -3.40 -15.01
C LEU A 298 13.86 -3.10 -15.29
N GLY A 299 13.22 -2.35 -14.40
CA GLY A 299 11.93 -1.72 -14.69
C GLY A 299 12.10 -0.48 -15.58
N ALA A 300 11.03 -0.03 -16.22
CA ALA A 300 11.02 1.20 -17.01
C ALA A 300 9.84 2.10 -16.64
N THR A 301 10.04 3.42 -16.63
CA THR A 301 8.93 4.38 -16.47
C THR A 301 9.19 5.70 -17.20
N LEU A 302 8.12 6.28 -17.72
CA LEU A 302 8.05 7.63 -18.29
C LEU A 302 7.11 8.46 -17.41
N THR A 303 7.62 9.53 -16.83
CA THR A 303 6.90 10.30 -15.81
C THR A 303 7.03 11.81 -16.03
N ASP A 304 6.02 12.56 -15.64
CA ASP A 304 6.09 14.02 -15.55
C ASP A 304 6.50 14.49 -14.15
N GLY A 305 6.86 13.56 -13.26
CA GLY A 305 7.30 13.86 -11.90
C GLY A 305 6.23 14.47 -10.98
N ARG A 306 4.97 14.64 -11.44
CA ARG A 306 3.86 15.16 -10.64
C ARG A 306 3.12 14.04 -9.91
N THR A 307 2.49 14.40 -8.80
CA THR A 307 1.51 13.56 -8.09
C THR A 307 0.14 13.92 -8.67
N ASP A 308 -0.56 12.93 -9.24
CA ASP A 308 -2.00 13.07 -9.49
C ASP A 308 -2.76 13.29 -8.16
#